data_AF-G4U230-F1
#
_entry.id   AF-G4U230-F1
#
_cell.length_a   1.000
_cell.length_b   1.000
_cell.length_c   1.000
_cell.angle_alpha   90.00
_cell.angle_beta   90.00
_cell.angle_gamma   90.00
#
_symmetry.space_group_name_H-M   'P 1'
#
loop_
_entity.id
_entity.type
_entity.pdbx_description
1 polymer ?
#
loop_
_entity_poly.entity_id
_entity_poly.type
_entity_poly.pdbx_seq_one_letter_code
_entity_poly.pdbx_strand_id
1 'polypeptide(L)'
;MSHGAQDAPDVSQVVAQLAKAISGLQICRFSNAAAAAIYIWGIFTSLDDEMEYFWSSFRWTLPNILYILNRYICVWFFLILMYGEHSYSVYVLV
;
A
#
# COMPACT_ATOMS: atom_id res chain seq x y z
N MET A 1 -3.02 -50.63 -14.31
CA MET A 1 -3.74 -49.37 -14.56
C MET A 1 -4.45 -48.98 -13.29
N SER A 2 -3.85 -48.12 -12.45
CA SER A 2 -4.52 -47.56 -11.27
C SER A 2 -4.12 -46.09 -11.10
N HIS A 3 -4.47 -45.29 -12.12
CA HIS A 3 -4.55 -43.84 -11.99
C HIS A 3 -5.97 -43.53 -11.52
N GLY A 4 -6.16 -43.30 -10.22
CA GLY A 4 -7.50 -43.13 -9.67
C GLY A 4 -7.53 -42.86 -8.18
N ALA A 5 -6.84 -41.81 -7.74
CA ALA A 5 -7.12 -41.11 -6.48
C ALA A 5 -6.38 -39.77 -6.57
N GLN A 6 -6.97 -38.83 -7.29
CA GLN A 6 -6.55 -37.44 -7.21
C GLN A 6 -7.09 -36.93 -5.88
N ASP A 7 -6.27 -37.04 -4.84
CA ASP A 7 -6.58 -36.62 -3.47
C ASP A 7 -7.11 -35.18 -3.51
N ALA A 8 -8.41 -35.03 -3.24
CA ALA A 8 -9.00 -33.72 -3.04
C ALA A 8 -8.19 -33.00 -1.95
N PRO A 9 -7.89 -31.69 -2.10
CA PRO A 9 -7.13 -30.97 -1.11
C PRO A 9 -7.84 -31.11 0.24
N ASP A 10 -7.12 -31.67 1.22
CA ASP A 10 -7.62 -31.87 2.57
C ASP A 10 -8.13 -30.51 3.09
N VAL A 11 -9.42 -30.44 3.42
CA VAL A 11 -10.12 -29.21 3.79
C VAL A 11 -9.40 -28.51 4.94
N SER A 12 -8.75 -29.28 5.83
CA SER A 12 -7.95 -28.76 6.93
C SER A 12 -6.74 -27.94 6.46
N GLN A 13 -6.07 -28.35 5.38
CA GLN A 13 -4.92 -27.64 4.80
C GLN A 13 -5.36 -26.34 4.12
N VAL A 14 -6.50 -26.36 3.43
CA VAL A 14 -7.06 -25.15 2.79
C VAL A 14 -7.46 -24.11 3.84
N VAL A 15 -8.08 -24.54 4.94
CA VAL A 15 -8.44 -23.65 6.06
C VAL A 15 -7.20 -23.05 6.71
N ALA A 16 -6.14 -23.83 6.92
CA ALA A 16 -4.89 -23.35 7.48
C ALA A 16 -4.19 -22.31 6.58
N GLN A 17 -4.21 -22.53 5.26
CA GLN A 17 -3.68 -21.58 4.27
C GLN A 17 -4.49 -20.28 4.25
N LEU A 18 -5.83 -20.36 4.32
CA LEU A 18 -6.71 -19.19 4.42
C LEU A 18 -6.45 -18.39 5.69
N ALA A 19 -6.34 -19.05 6.85
CA ALA A 19 -6.02 -18.38 8.11
C ALA A 19 -4.69 -17.62 8.04
N LYS A 20 -3.67 -18.25 7.44
CA LYS A 20 -2.36 -17.60 7.23
C LYS A 20 -2.46 -16.40 6.26
N ALA A 21 -3.25 -16.53 5.21
CA ALA A 21 -3.49 -15.43 4.25
C ALA A 21 -4.21 -14.25 4.90
N ILE A 22 -5.21 -14.50 5.76
CA ILE A 22 -5.95 -13.47 6.49
C ILE A 22 -5.02 -12.73 7.47
N SER A 23 -4.22 -13.45 8.24
CA SER A 23 -3.24 -12.83 9.15
C SER A 23 -2.20 -12.01 8.37
N GLY A 24 -1.73 -12.52 7.24
CA GLY A 24 -0.82 -11.81 6.35
C GLY A 24 -1.43 -10.53 5.78
N LEU A 25 -2.71 -10.59 5.39
CA LEU A 25 -3.47 -9.43 4.95
C LEU A 25 -3.54 -8.39 6.06
N GLN A 26 -3.95 -8.75 7.28
CA GLN A 26 -4.02 -7.79 8.40
C GLN A 26 -2.69 -7.07 8.65
N ILE A 27 -1.57 -7.80 8.66
CA ILE A 27 -0.23 -7.22 8.82
C ILE A 27 0.06 -6.22 7.70
N CYS A 28 -0.28 -6.58 6.45
CA CYS A 28 -0.12 -5.70 5.29
C CYS A 28 -0.92 -4.40 5.43
N ARG A 29 -2.17 -4.46 5.94
CA ARG A 29 -3.00 -3.26 6.14
C ARG A 29 -2.36 -2.29 7.14
N PHE A 30 -1.90 -2.82 8.28
CA PHE A 30 -1.25 -2.00 9.31
C PHE A 30 0.10 -1.46 8.86
N SER A 31 0.91 -2.25 8.16
CA SER A 31 2.19 -1.77 7.61
C SER A 31 1.99 -0.71 6.54
N ASN A 32 0.96 -0.85 5.70
CA ASN A 32 0.62 0.12 4.67
C ASN A 32 0.17 1.46 5.28
N ALA A 33 -0.66 1.44 6.33
CA ALA A 33 -1.06 2.63 7.07
C ALA A 33 0.14 3.31 7.78
N ALA A 34 1.03 2.52 8.38
CA ALA A 34 2.25 3.03 9.01
C ALA A 34 3.20 3.65 7.98
N ALA A 35 3.40 3.00 6.83
CA ALA A 35 4.22 3.54 5.74
C ALA A 35 3.65 4.87 5.22
N ALA A 36 2.34 4.94 4.98
CA ALA A 36 1.68 6.17 4.57
C ALA A 36 1.91 7.31 5.58
N ALA A 37 1.76 7.03 6.88
CA ALA A 37 1.98 8.02 7.94
C ALA A 37 3.43 8.55 7.95
N ILE A 38 4.43 7.67 7.81
CA ILE A 38 5.85 8.06 7.75
C ILE A 38 6.13 8.91 6.52
N TYR A 39 5.59 8.53 5.36
CA TYR A 39 5.76 9.30 4.12
C TYR A 39 5.16 10.70 4.22
N ILE A 40 3.94 10.79 4.76
CA ILE A 40 3.26 12.07 5.01
C ILE A 40 4.08 12.94 5.95
N TRP A 41 4.54 12.37 7.07
CA TRP A 41 5.41 13.06 8.01
C TRP A 41 6.67 13.60 7.33
N GLY A 42 7.35 12.78 6.54
CA GLY A 42 8.55 13.18 5.80
C GLY A 42 8.29 14.35 4.84
N ILE A 43 7.13 14.37 4.16
CA ILE A 43 6.71 15.50 3.32
C ILE A 43 6.49 16.75 4.16
N PHE A 44 5.76 16.67 5.27
CA PHE A 44 5.54 17.83 6.13
C PHE A 44 6.84 18.40 6.70
N THR A 45 7.79 17.55 7.08
CA THR A 45 9.06 18.03 7.64
C THR A 45 9.97 18.71 6.62
N SER A 46 9.93 18.33 5.35
CA SER A 46 10.73 18.98 4.31
C SER A 46 9.95 19.98 3.47
N LEU A 47 8.66 20.17 3.77
CA LEU A 47 7.79 21.07 3.00
C LEU A 47 8.23 22.53 3.10
N ASP A 48 8.78 22.93 4.25
CA ASP A 48 9.27 24.30 4.47
C ASP A 48 10.47 24.59 3.57
N ASP A 49 11.47 23.72 3.60
CA ASP A 49 12.64 23.77 2.71
C ASP A 49 12.24 23.65 1.22
N GLU A 50 11.29 22.77 0.89
CA GLU A 50 10.77 22.62 -0.47
C GLU A 50 10.06 23.89 -0.95
N MET A 51 9.30 24.56 -0.08
CA MET A 51 8.60 25.78 -0.46
C MET A 51 9.58 26.92 -0.75
N GLU A 52 10.60 27.08 0.09
CA GLU A 52 11.62 28.10 -0.06
C GLU A 52 12.53 27.87 -1.27
N TYR A 53 13.03 26.65 -1.47
CA TYR A 53 14.03 26.36 -2.52
C TYR A 53 13.43 25.84 -3.83
N PHE A 54 12.38 25.03 -3.76
CA PHE A 54 11.86 24.30 -4.91
C PHE A 54 10.65 24.99 -5.55
N TRP A 55 9.72 25.51 -4.75
CA TRP A 55 8.54 26.23 -5.26
C TRP A 55 8.83 27.68 -5.66
N SER A 56 9.69 28.38 -4.93
CA SER A 56 10.10 29.76 -5.26
C SER A 56 10.87 29.86 -6.58
N SER A 57 11.71 28.88 -6.89
CA SER A 57 12.51 28.81 -8.12
C SER A 57 12.07 27.69 -9.07
N PHE A 58 10.79 27.32 -9.03
CA PHE A 58 10.30 26.17 -9.78
C PHE A 58 10.54 26.34 -11.30
N ARG A 59 11.41 25.50 -11.84
CA ARG A 59 11.65 25.38 -13.29
C ARG A 59 11.18 24.00 -13.75
N TRP A 60 10.53 23.97 -14.91
CA TRP A 60 10.10 22.75 -15.60
C TRP A 60 11.31 22.01 -16.21
N THR A 61 12.21 21.55 -15.35
CA THR A 61 13.35 20.72 -15.71
C THR A 61 13.02 19.26 -15.45
N LEU A 62 13.60 18.36 -16.24
CA LEU A 62 13.39 16.91 -16.11
C LEU A 62 13.64 16.39 -14.68
N PRO A 63 14.69 16.82 -13.94
CA PRO A 63 14.94 16.37 -12.57
C PRO A 63 13.82 16.76 -11.60
N ASN A 64 13.24 17.96 -11.76
CA ASN A 64 12.18 18.45 -10.88
C ASN A 64 10.87 17.69 -11.08
N ILE A 65 10.55 17.34 -12.33
CA ILE A 65 9.39 16.50 -12.65
C ILE A 65 9.57 15.10 -12.06
N LEU A 66 10.76 14.52 -12.22
CA LEU A 66 11.06 13.20 -11.69
C LEU A 66 10.99 13.17 -10.15
N TYR A 67 11.43 14.26 -9.51
CA TYR A 67 11.32 14.45 -8.06
C TYR A 67 9.86 14.49 -7.60
N ILE A 68 9.02 15.31 -8.24
CA ILE A 68 7.58 15.39 -7.90
C ILE A 68 6.91 14.04 -8.13
N LEU A 69 7.17 13.40 -9.27
CA LEU A 69 6.60 12.09 -9.55
C LEU A 69 7.03 11.08 -8.49
N ASN A 70 8.32 10.94 -8.21
CA ASN A 70 8.79 9.94 -7.25
C ASN A 70 8.24 10.20 -5.83
N ARG A 71 8.20 11.47 -5.40
CA ARG A 71 7.80 11.83 -4.04
C ARG A 71 6.28 11.75 -3.82
N TYR A 72 5.49 12.32 -4.73
CA TYR A 72 4.05 12.43 -4.53
C TYR A 72 3.27 11.23 -5.10
N ILE A 73 3.79 10.52 -6.11
CA ILE A 73 3.10 9.31 -6.64
C ILE A 73 3.10 8.17 -5.63
N CYS A 74 4.18 8.03 -4.85
CA CYS A 74 4.26 7.02 -3.79
C CYS A 74 3.19 7.26 -2.73
N VAL A 75 3.06 8.52 -2.28
CA VAL A 75 2.04 8.89 -1.28
C VAL A 75 0.63 8.72 -1.82
N TRP A 76 0.40 9.11 -3.08
CA TRP A 76 -0.88 8.89 -3.74
C TRP A 76 -1.26 7.40 -3.79
N PHE A 77 -0.31 6.53 -4.15
CA PHE A 77 -0.52 5.08 -4.20
C PHE A 77 -0.83 4.50 -2.81
N PHE A 78 -0.06 4.88 -1.79
CA PHE A 78 -0.28 4.44 -0.41
C PHE A 78 -1.64 4.90 0.15
N LEU A 79 -2.05 6.14 -0.16
CA LEU A 79 -3.35 6.68 0.23
C LEU A 79 -4.50 5.97 -0.47
N ILE A 80 -4.42 5.73 -1.79
CA ILE A 80 -5.46 4.96 -2.51
C ILE A 80 -5.61 3.57 -1.92
N LEU A 81 -4.51 2.86 -1.66
CA LEU A 81 -4.55 1.54 -1.04
C LEU A 81 -5.24 1.60 0.33
N MET A 82 -4.89 2.57 1.17
CA MET A 82 -5.50 2.75 2.48
C MET A 82 -7.01 3.05 2.41
N TYR A 83 -7.44 3.97 1.54
CA TYR A 83 -8.85 4.35 1.41
C TYR A 83 -9.70 3.31 0.66
N GLY A 84 -9.11 2.63 -0.33
CA GLY A 84 -9.73 1.53 -1.06
C GLY A 84 -10.10 0.40 -0.10
N GLU A 85 -9.15 -0.05 0.72
CA GLU A 85 -9.40 -1.10 1.72
C GLU A 85 -10.45 -0.71 2.76
N HIS A 86 -10.53 0.56 3.16
CA HIS A 86 -11.53 1.01 4.12
C HIS A 86 -12.94 0.92 3.53
N SER A 87 -13.11 1.23 2.24
CA SER A 87 -14.38 1.09 1.55
C SER A 87 -14.84 -0.38 1.53
N TYR A 88 -13.99 -1.32 1.11
CA TYR A 88 -14.34 -2.75 1.06
C TYR A 88 -14.58 -3.38 2.44
N SER A 89 -13.91 -2.90 3.49
CA SER A 89 -14.09 -3.39 4.87
C SER A 89 -15.45 -2.99 5.47
N VAL A 90 -16.04 -1.86 5.04
CA VAL A 90 -17.40 -1.45 5.46
C VAL A 90 -18.46 -2.27 4.73
N TYR A 91 -18.26 -2.60 3.45
CA TYR A 91 -19.22 -3.40 2.67
C TYR A 91 -19.26 -4.89 3.03
N VAL A 92 -18.21 -5.45 3.64
CA VAL A 92 -18.19 -6.87 4.09
C VAL A 92 -18.76 -7.04 5.51
N LEU A 93 -18.97 -5.94 6.25
CA LEU A 93 -19.53 -5.94 7.61
C LEU A 93 -21.01 -5.52 7.70
N VAL A 94 -21.67 -5.26 6.56
CA VAL A 94 -23.12 -5.01 6.43
C VAL A 94 -23.75 -6.14 5.64
#